data_AF-A0A957VS13-F1
#
_entry.id   AF-A0A957VS13-F1
#
_cell.length_a   1.000
_cell.length_b   1.000
_cell.length_c   1.000
_cell.angle_alpha   90.00
_cell.angle_beta   90.00
_cell.angle_gamma   90.00
#
_symmetry.space_group_name_H-M   'P 1'
#
loop_
_entity.id
_entity.type
_entity.pdbx_description
1 polymer ?
#
loop_
_entity_poly.entity_id
_entity_poly.type
_entity_poly.pdbx_seq_one_letter_code
_entity_poly.pdbx_strand_id
1 'polypeptide(L)'
;SGASDAQLPTVYIYERIAAGMGFSARLFELHTQLLDAAQTLVARCPCAHGCPACVGPVLDNDLARLETKQLTASLLQVLRTGAVDAPPSSDEVKFW
;
A
#
# COMPACT_ATOMS: atom_id res chain seq x y z
N SER A 1 -31.25 -2.35 -9.39
CA SER A 1 -30.07 -1.62 -9.95
C SER A 1 -28.83 -2.19 -9.29
N GLY A 2 -28.30 -3.27 -9.87
CA GLY A 2 -27.26 -4.08 -9.25
C GLY A 2 -25.88 -3.49 -9.46
N ALA A 3 -25.32 -2.90 -8.40
CA ALA A 3 -23.91 -3.09 -8.13
C ALA A 3 -23.83 -4.40 -7.34
N SER A 4 -23.25 -5.43 -7.93
CA SER A 4 -22.76 -6.59 -7.18
C SER A 4 -21.95 -6.08 -5.98
N ASP A 5 -22.02 -6.74 -4.83
CA ASP A 5 -21.15 -6.54 -3.66
C ASP A 5 -19.67 -6.64 -4.10
N ALA A 6 -19.13 -5.57 -4.66
CA ALA A 6 -17.78 -5.56 -5.20
C ALA A 6 -16.86 -5.59 -3.99
N GLN A 7 -16.28 -6.75 -3.73
CA GLN A 7 -15.35 -6.95 -2.64
C GLN A 7 -14.25 -5.90 -2.74
N LEU A 8 -14.17 -5.03 -1.73
CA LEU A 8 -13.19 -3.94 -1.70
C LEU A 8 -11.77 -4.53 -1.78
N PRO A 9 -10.82 -3.81 -2.41
CA PRO A 9 -9.41 -4.20 -2.38
C PRO A 9 -8.97 -4.43 -0.93
N THR A 10 -8.55 -5.65 -0.61
CA THR A 10 -8.24 -6.08 0.75
C THR A 10 -6.88 -6.75 0.81
N VAL A 11 -6.04 -6.35 1.77
CA VAL A 11 -4.74 -6.98 2.04
C VAL A 11 -4.89 -7.94 3.21
N TYR A 12 -4.49 -9.20 2.99
CA TYR A 12 -4.51 -10.24 4.02
C TYR A 12 -3.08 -10.62 4.41
N ILE A 13 -2.82 -10.69 5.71
CA ILE A 13 -1.56 -11.20 6.27
C ILE A 13 -1.89 -12.44 7.10
N TYR A 14 -1.28 -13.58 6.76
CA TYR A 14 -1.55 -14.86 7.40
C TYR A 14 -0.27 -15.70 7.55
N GLU A 15 -0.29 -16.61 8.51
CA GLU A 15 0.76 -17.61 8.72
C GLU A 15 0.54 -18.82 7.81
N ARG A 16 1.62 -19.34 7.20
CA ARG A 16 1.56 -20.60 6.44
C ARG A 16 1.74 -21.86 7.30
N ILE A 17 1.68 -21.73 8.61
CA ILE A 17 1.91 -22.82 9.57
C ILE A 17 0.58 -23.42 10.02
N ALA A 18 0.46 -24.74 9.99
CA ALA A 18 -0.71 -25.46 10.48
C ALA A 18 -0.93 -25.21 11.98
N ALA A 19 -2.18 -25.00 12.39
CA ALA A 19 -2.62 -24.52 13.72
C ALA A 19 -2.28 -23.05 14.06
N GLY A 20 -1.41 -22.39 13.29
CA GLY A 20 -0.98 -21.02 13.54
C GLY A 20 -0.08 -20.90 14.78
N MET A 21 0.72 -19.83 14.83
CA MET A 21 1.53 -19.47 16.01
C MET A 21 1.05 -18.15 16.65
N GLY A 22 0.01 -17.53 16.09
CA GLY A 22 -0.61 -16.34 16.63
C GLY A 22 0.02 -15.03 16.18
N PHE A 23 0.99 -15.04 15.26
CA PHE A 23 1.62 -13.81 14.77
C PHE A 23 0.66 -12.93 14.00
N SER A 24 -0.21 -13.51 13.16
CA SER A 24 -1.16 -12.71 12.38
C SER A 24 -2.22 -12.05 13.28
N ALA A 25 -2.65 -12.75 14.34
CA ALA A 25 -3.55 -12.19 15.34
C ALA A 25 -2.87 -11.03 16.10
N ARG A 26 -1.63 -11.25 16.57
CA ARG A 26 -0.88 -10.20 17.25
C ARG A 26 -0.56 -9.01 16.34
N LEU A 27 -0.26 -9.26 15.07
CA LEU A 27 -0.01 -8.23 14.08
C LEU A 27 -1.28 -7.41 13.80
N PHE A 28 -2.45 -8.05 13.80
CA PHE A 28 -3.73 -7.35 13.69
C PHE A 28 -3.97 -6.41 14.88
N GLU A 29 -3.65 -6.82 16.10
CA GLU A 29 -3.70 -5.91 17.26
C GLU A 29 -2.71 -4.74 17.12
N LEU A 30 -1.56 -4.97 16.49
CA LEU A 30 -0.50 -3.97 16.29
C LEU A 30 -0.57 -3.24 14.94
N HIS A 31 -1.66 -3.38 14.17
CA HIS A 31 -1.70 -2.95 12.77
C HIS A 31 -1.45 -1.44 12.59
N THR A 32 -1.90 -0.59 13.52
CA THR A 32 -1.61 0.85 13.47
C THR A 32 -0.10 1.12 13.54
N GLN A 33 0.60 0.45 14.45
CA GLN A 33 2.06 0.58 14.59
C GLN A 33 2.79 0.04 13.36
N LEU A 34 2.28 -1.05 12.79
CA LEU A 34 2.80 -1.60 11.54
C LEU A 34 2.70 -0.59 10.39
N LEU A 35 1.55 0.06 10.23
CA LEU A 35 1.33 1.04 9.17
C LEU A 35 2.18 2.30 9.36
N ASP A 36 2.35 2.78 10.59
CA ASP A 36 3.24 3.90 10.92
C ASP A 36 4.70 3.57 10.61
N ALA A 37 5.15 2.36 10.95
CA ALA A 37 6.49 1.88 10.64
C ALA A 37 6.71 1.78 9.12
N ALA A 38 5.74 1.26 8.38
CA ALA A 38 5.78 1.18 6.92
C ALA A 38 5.84 2.58 6.27
N GLN A 39 5.02 3.53 6.72
CA GLN A 39 5.07 4.92 6.25
C GLN A 39 6.46 5.52 6.47
N THR A 40 7.02 5.32 7.66
CA THR A 40 8.35 5.82 8.03
C THR A 40 9.45 5.21 7.16
N LEU A 41 9.38 3.89 6.90
CA LEU A 41 10.32 3.17 6.04
C LEU A 41 10.34 3.74 4.62
N VAL A 42 9.16 3.91 4.03
CA VAL A 42 9.01 4.44 2.66
C VAL A 42 9.49 5.89 2.58
N ALA A 43 9.10 6.73 3.54
CA ALA A 43 9.46 8.14 3.56
C ALA A 43 10.97 8.38 3.73
N ARG A 44 11.65 7.57 4.57
CA ARG A 44 13.09 7.72 4.85
C ARG A 44 14.01 7.07 3.82
N CYS A 45 13.48 6.23 2.94
CA CYS A 45 14.29 5.59 1.92
C CYS A 45 14.81 6.63 0.91
N PRO A 46 16.12 6.65 0.55
CA PRO A 46 16.68 7.65 -0.34
C PRO A 46 16.37 7.42 -1.83
N CYS A 47 15.68 6.33 -2.20
CA CYS A 47 15.33 6.06 -3.60
C CYS A 47 14.32 7.08 -4.14
N ALA A 48 14.38 7.38 -5.44
CA ALA A 48 13.41 8.25 -6.09
C ALA A 48 12.06 7.55 -6.33
N HIS A 49 12.10 6.39 -7.01
CA HIS A 49 10.88 5.73 -7.52
C HIS A 49 10.41 4.53 -6.70
N GLY A 50 11.18 4.11 -5.70
CA GLY A 50 10.99 2.85 -4.97
C GLY A 50 12.15 1.90 -5.20
N CYS A 51 12.39 1.02 -4.24
CA CYS A 51 13.37 -0.05 -4.37
C CYS A 51 12.91 -1.29 -3.56
N PRO A 52 13.53 -2.46 -3.80
CA PRO A 52 13.23 -3.69 -3.06
C PRO A 52 13.26 -3.56 -1.54
N ALA A 53 14.01 -2.58 -1.00
CA ALA A 53 14.13 -2.36 0.44
C ALA A 53 12.99 -1.55 1.06
N CYS A 54 12.19 -0.79 0.28
CA CYS A 54 11.13 0.05 0.83
C CYS A 54 9.73 -0.28 0.32
N VAL A 55 9.55 -0.51 -0.97
CA VAL A 55 8.24 -0.80 -1.60
C VAL A 55 8.09 -2.28 -1.97
N GLY A 56 9.13 -3.07 -1.79
CA GLY A 56 9.20 -4.45 -2.27
C GLY A 56 9.57 -4.52 -3.75
N PRO A 57 9.30 -5.67 -4.43
CA PRO A 57 9.67 -5.87 -5.82
C PRO A 57 9.10 -4.75 -6.72
N VAL A 58 10.00 -4.05 -7.42
CA VAL A 58 9.62 -3.04 -8.41
C VAL A 58 9.50 -3.73 -9.75
N LEU A 59 8.38 -3.54 -10.45
CA LEU A 59 8.21 -4.06 -11.81
C LEU A 59 9.20 -3.34 -12.74
N ASP A 60 10.07 -4.10 -13.38
CA ASP A 60 11.10 -3.57 -14.28
C ASP A 60 10.51 -3.50 -15.70
N ASN A 61 9.52 -2.64 -15.91
CA ASN A 61 9.05 -2.31 -17.26
C ASN A 61 9.35 -0.84 -17.58
N ASP A 62 10.04 -0.60 -18.70
CA ASP A 62 10.39 0.77 -19.11
C ASP A 62 9.17 1.58 -19.56
N LEU A 63 8.06 0.91 -19.92
CA LEU A 63 6.82 1.53 -20.40
C LEU A 63 5.84 1.93 -19.29
N ALA A 64 6.06 1.50 -18.04
CA ALA A 64 5.25 1.93 -16.89
C ALA A 64 6.14 2.09 -15.65
N ARG A 65 7.13 2.99 -15.73
CA ARG A 65 7.80 3.55 -14.53
C ARG A 65 6.78 4.33 -13.71
N LEU A 66 5.90 3.61 -13.04
CA LEU A 66 4.98 4.14 -12.06
C LEU A 66 5.81 4.73 -10.94
N GLU A 67 5.37 5.88 -10.40
CA GLU A 67 5.95 6.48 -9.20
C GLU A 67 5.58 5.63 -7.97
N THR A 68 6.09 4.39 -7.93
CA THR A 68 5.68 3.34 -6.98
C THR A 68 5.87 3.81 -5.55
N LYS A 69 6.98 4.49 -5.24
CA LYS A 69 7.20 5.11 -3.92
C LYS A 69 6.08 6.07 -3.53
N GLN A 70 5.66 6.93 -4.44
CA GLN A 70 4.59 7.91 -4.18
C GLN A 70 3.25 7.20 -4.01
N LEU A 71 2.92 6.27 -4.90
CA LEU A 71 1.68 5.49 -4.81
C LEU A 71 1.61 4.66 -3.51
N THR A 72 2.70 4.03 -3.10
CA THR A 72 2.78 3.30 -1.83
C THR A 72 2.61 4.26 -0.64
N ALA A 73 3.26 5.43 -0.65
CA ALA A 73 3.11 6.41 0.42
C ALA A 73 1.68 6.93 0.54
N SER A 74 1.01 7.20 -0.58
CA SER A 74 -0.40 7.62 -0.60
C SER A 74 -1.33 6.52 -0.09
N LEU A 75 -1.13 5.27 -0.52
CA LEU A 75 -1.93 4.14 -0.04
C LEU A 75 -1.76 3.94 1.47
N LEU A 76 -0.54 4.01 1.99
CA LEU A 76 -0.28 3.92 3.42
C LEU A 76 -0.95 5.07 4.20
N GLN A 77 -0.99 6.28 3.64
CA GLN A 77 -1.73 7.39 4.24
C GLN A 77 -3.22 7.09 4.33
N VAL A 78 -3.85 6.62 3.24
CA VAL A 78 -5.27 6.22 3.23
C VAL A 78 -5.54 5.11 4.25
N LEU A 79 -4.69 4.09 4.31
CA LEU A 79 -4.84 2.98 5.26
C LEU A 79 -4.71 3.43 6.72
N ARG A 80 -3.94 4.49 6.99
CA ARG A 80 -3.75 5.05 8.34
C ARG A 80 -4.89 5.97 8.77
N THR A 81 -5.44 6.76 7.85
CA THR A 81 -6.44 7.79 8.18
C THR A 81 -7.87 7.35 7.92
N GLY A 82 -8.07 6.28 7.13
CA GLY A 82 -9.38 5.89 6.62
C GLY A 82 -10.00 6.91 5.66
N ALA A 83 -9.24 7.92 5.24
CA ALA A 83 -9.68 8.98 4.34
C ALA A 83 -9.01 8.83 2.99
N VAL A 84 -9.81 8.88 1.93
CA VAL A 84 -9.34 9.07 0.56
C VAL A 84 -9.56 10.54 0.25
N ASP A 85 -8.48 11.30 0.06
CA ASP A 85 -8.60 12.61 -0.56
C ASP A 85 -9.20 12.44 -1.95
N ALA A 86 -10.09 13.33 -2.37
CA ALA A 86 -10.68 13.25 -3.70
C ALA A 86 -9.55 13.11 -4.74
N PRO A 87 -9.66 12.18 -5.71
CA PRO A 87 -8.65 12.08 -6.75
C PRO A 87 -8.51 13.45 -7.43
N PRO A 88 -7.28 13.85 -7.84
CA PRO A 88 -7.11 15.06 -8.64
C PRO A 88 -8.04 15.00 -9.85
N SER A 89 -8.59 16.15 -10.26
CA SER A 89 -9.53 16.19 -11.38
C SER A 89 -8.86 15.60 -12.62
N SER A 90 -9.66 14.98 -13.50
CA SER A 90 -9.20 14.39 -14.76
C SER A 90 -8.41 15.37 -15.65
N ASP A 91 -8.50 16.67 -15.38
CA ASP A 91 -7.79 17.73 -16.09
C ASP A 91 -6.33 17.90 -15.61
N GLU A 92 -6.00 17.38 -14.42
CA GLU A 92 -4.68 17.49 -13.78
C GLU A 92 -3.81 16.25 -14.06
N VAL A 93 -4.45 15.08 -14.27
CA VAL A 93 -3.77 13.86 -14.73
C VAL A 93 -3.58 13.93 -16.24
N LYS A 94 -2.53 14.62 -16.65
CA LYS A 94 -2.02 14.62 -18.02
C LYS A 94 -1.44 13.24 -18.34
N PHE A 95 -2.30 12.35 -18.85
CA PHE A 95 -1.88 11.11 -19.50
C PHE A 95 -1.14 11.48 -20.80
N TRP A 96 0.19 11.52 -20.75
CA TRP A 96 1.07 11.65 -21.91
C TRP A 96 1.54 10.24 -22.27
#